data_AF-W9XH17-F1
#
_entry.id   AF-W9XH17-F1
#
_cell.length_a   1.000
_cell.length_b   1.000
_cell.length_c   1.000
_cell.angle_alpha   90.00
_cell.angle_beta   90.00
_cell.angle_gamma   90.00
#
_symmetry.space_group_name_H-M   'P 1'
#
loop_
_entity.id
_entity.type
_entity.pdbx_description
1 polymer ?
#
loop_
_entity_poly.entity_id
_entity_poly.type
_entity_poly.pdbx_seq_one_letter_code
_entity_poly.pdbx_strand_id
1 'polypeptide(L)'
;MSLNRDVLVFDPSGDVFLLLERDDDQSNREGIFIPADSNTTAPPDEVPENDANSIVLHADADEKLLNNKLASCSTEKITREIEMQVSSKHLSLASKVFGDMFHDKSLEGVASKSRELVTIPLMKDDFHSLEILLNIVHGFTRRVPRQVERCVLLQAVVLIDKYEFHEVAEVFTDMWFESLRPKIPQTLRQDLACWVYICWELGKSEEFSKVTEIAILETNYALEDQGALVPFWIVGKSAPCGILRTRSEVL
;
A
#
# COMPACT_ATOMS: atom_id res chain seq x y z
N MET A 1 7.62 4.79 -32.27
CA MET A 1 7.29 3.39 -31.90
C MET A 1 6.19 3.49 -30.86
N SER A 2 5.02 2.88 -31.08
CA SER A 2 4.02 2.82 -30.01
C SER A 2 4.51 1.84 -28.95
N LEU A 3 4.67 2.32 -27.72
CA LEU A 3 4.74 1.44 -26.56
C LEU A 3 3.40 0.71 -26.47
N ASN A 4 3.43 -0.62 -26.63
CA ASN A 4 2.26 -1.45 -26.45
C ASN A 4 2.07 -1.62 -24.94
N ARG A 5 1.25 -0.75 -24.34
CA ARG A 5 0.92 -0.79 -22.91
C ARG A 5 -0.01 -1.97 -22.64
N ASP A 6 0.17 -2.63 -21.50
CA ASP A 6 -0.78 -3.62 -21.03
C ASP A 6 -2.06 -2.90 -20.56
N VAL A 7 -3.23 -3.45 -20.87
CA VAL A 7 -4.53 -2.84 -20.53
C VAL A 7 -5.32 -3.73 -19.58
N LEU A 8 -5.68 -3.20 -18.42
CA LEU A 8 -6.51 -3.86 -17.40
C LEU A 8 -7.93 -3.27 -17.45
N VAL A 9 -8.93 -4.08 -17.79
CA VAL A 9 -10.30 -3.59 -17.99
C VAL A 9 -11.19 -3.84 -16.77
N PHE A 10 -11.62 -2.76 -16.12
CA PHE A 10 -12.64 -2.79 -15.07
C PHE A 10 -14.04 -2.52 -15.63
N ASP A 11 -14.17 -1.57 -16.56
CA ASP A 11 -15.41 -1.34 -17.31
C ASP A 11 -15.10 -1.38 -18.82
N PRO A 12 -15.61 -2.37 -19.59
CA PRO A 12 -15.47 -2.41 -21.04
C PRO A 12 -16.15 -1.23 -21.76
N SER A 13 -17.13 -0.60 -21.12
CA SER A 13 -17.77 0.64 -21.56
C SER A 13 -17.14 1.89 -20.94
N GLY A 14 -16.08 1.73 -20.16
CA GLY A 14 -15.36 2.77 -19.45
C GLY A 14 -14.83 3.84 -20.39
N ASP A 15 -15.00 5.09 -19.97
CA ASP A 15 -14.73 6.32 -20.72
C ASP A 15 -13.37 6.97 -20.35
N VAL A 16 -12.63 6.37 -19.41
CA VAL A 16 -11.38 6.87 -18.85
C VAL A 16 -10.33 5.75 -18.75
N PHE A 17 -9.06 6.11 -18.96
CA PHE A 17 -7.92 5.29 -18.58
C PHE A 17 -7.16 5.92 -17.40
N LEU A 18 -6.79 5.12 -16.40
CA LEU A 18 -5.78 5.51 -15.41
C LEU A 18 -4.46 4.86 -15.82
N LEU A 19 -3.39 5.65 -15.94
CA LEU A 19 -2.07 5.19 -16.37
C LEU A 19 -1.15 5.08 -15.15
N LEU A 20 -0.67 3.88 -14.85
CA LEU A 20 0.17 3.57 -13.70
C LEU A 20 1.49 2.90 -14.10
N GLU A 21 2.48 2.97 -13.23
CA GLU A 21 3.69 2.13 -13.32
C GLU A 21 3.52 0.87 -12.46
N ARG A 22 3.83 -0.29 -13.02
CA ARG A 22 3.91 -1.58 -12.30
C ARG A 22 5.35 -2.05 -12.21
N ASP A 23 5.75 -2.48 -11.02
CA ASP A 23 7.02 -3.18 -10.77
C ASP A 23 6.90 -4.66 -11.16
N ASP A 24 7.73 -5.14 -12.10
CA ASP A 24 7.74 -6.56 -12.48
C ASP A 24 8.19 -7.47 -11.31
N ASP A 25 9.09 -7.00 -10.44
CA ASP A 25 9.66 -7.78 -9.32
C ASP A 25 8.62 -8.24 -8.28
N GLN A 26 7.46 -7.57 -8.19
CA GLN A 26 6.41 -7.96 -7.26
C GLN A 26 5.63 -9.21 -7.73
N SER A 27 5.61 -9.48 -9.04
CA SER A 27 4.87 -10.62 -9.62
C SER A 27 5.36 -11.98 -9.10
N ASN A 28 6.63 -12.07 -8.70
CA ASN A 28 7.25 -13.32 -8.26
C ASN A 28 6.97 -13.68 -6.78
N ARG A 29 6.04 -12.97 -6.12
CA ARG A 29 5.52 -13.29 -4.77
C ARG A 29 4.09 -13.81 -4.75
N GLU A 30 3.37 -13.81 -5.86
CA GLU A 30 2.05 -14.44 -5.97
C GLU A 30 2.18 -15.97 -6.02
N GLY A 31 2.42 -16.59 -4.86
CA GLY A 31 2.81 -18.00 -4.79
C GLY A 31 2.47 -18.76 -3.50
N ILE A 32 1.71 -18.19 -2.56
CA ILE A 32 1.17 -18.93 -1.40
C ILE A 32 -0.32 -18.63 -1.21
N PHE A 33 -1.13 -19.16 -2.13
CA PHE A 33 -2.56 -19.35 -1.88
C PHE A 33 -2.73 -20.57 -0.95
N ILE A 34 -3.07 -20.35 0.32
CA ILE A 34 -3.42 -21.43 1.25
C ILE A 34 -4.94 -21.66 1.17
N PRO A 35 -5.43 -22.79 0.64
CA PRO A 35 -6.82 -23.17 0.81
C PRO A 35 -7.04 -23.63 2.25
N ALA A 36 -8.10 -23.17 2.89
CA ALA A 36 -8.50 -23.67 4.20
C ALA A 36 -9.10 -25.09 4.13
N ASP A 37 -8.99 -25.78 5.26
CA ASP A 37 -9.69 -26.99 5.68
C ASP A 37 -9.31 -28.36 5.06
N SER A 38 -8.60 -29.14 5.88
CA SER A 38 -8.92 -30.56 6.13
C SER A 38 -8.34 -30.99 7.48
N ASN A 39 -9.18 -31.06 8.52
CA ASN A 39 -8.82 -31.64 9.81
C ASN A 39 -8.54 -33.15 9.67
N THR A 40 -7.47 -33.66 10.28
CA THR A 40 -7.41 -35.06 10.77
C THR A 40 -6.48 -35.16 11.99
N THR A 41 -6.90 -36.00 12.93
CA THR A 41 -6.42 -36.16 14.31
C THR A 41 -5.01 -36.77 14.44
N ALA A 42 -4.30 -36.40 15.51
CA ALA A 42 -3.02 -36.95 16.01
C ALA A 42 -3.20 -38.40 16.62
N PRO A 43 -2.22 -39.06 17.30
CA PRO A 43 -0.90 -38.64 17.83
C PRO A 43 0.23 -39.72 17.64
N PRO A 44 1.22 -39.91 18.55
CA PRO A 44 2.48 -39.16 18.70
C PRO A 44 3.75 -40.05 18.53
N ASP A 45 4.90 -39.53 19.00
CA ASP A 45 6.20 -40.19 19.24
C ASP A 45 7.13 -40.43 18.03
N GLU A 46 8.21 -39.63 17.93
CA GLU A 46 9.61 -40.07 18.13
C GLU A 46 10.61 -38.89 18.03
N VAL A 47 11.66 -38.92 18.85
CA VAL A 47 12.80 -37.96 18.88
C VAL A 47 14.10 -38.77 18.90
N PRO A 48 15.05 -38.50 18.00
CA PRO A 48 16.37 -37.99 18.42
C PRO A 48 16.82 -36.80 17.53
N GLU A 49 17.32 -35.69 18.07
CA GLU A 49 18.68 -35.48 18.63
C GLU A 49 19.85 -35.54 17.61
N ASN A 50 20.46 -34.36 17.46
CA ASN A 50 21.92 -34.11 17.44
C ASN A 50 22.78 -34.64 16.26
N ASP A 51 23.42 -33.71 15.52
CA ASP A 51 24.84 -33.46 15.79
C ASP A 51 25.35 -32.12 15.22
N ALA A 52 26.22 -31.47 15.98
CA ALA A 52 26.92 -30.26 15.56
C ALA A 52 28.18 -30.62 14.75
N ASN A 53 28.59 -29.77 13.81
CA ASN A 53 30.01 -29.74 13.43
C ASN A 53 30.50 -28.34 13.08
N SER A 54 31.46 -27.88 13.88
CA SER A 54 32.12 -26.57 13.81
C SER A 54 33.54 -26.76 13.27
N ILE A 55 33.93 -26.06 12.20
CA ILE A 55 35.35 -25.93 11.80
C ILE A 55 35.67 -24.48 11.42
N VAL A 56 36.73 -23.96 12.05
CA VAL A 56 37.21 -22.57 12.13
C VAL A 56 38.71 -22.70 12.50
N LEU A 57 39.74 -22.19 11.82
CA LEU A 57 39.92 -21.31 10.65
C LEU A 57 41.10 -21.82 9.76
N HIS A 58 41.41 -21.15 8.65
CA HIS A 58 42.75 -20.69 8.19
C HIS A 58 42.67 -20.40 6.67
N ALA A 59 42.57 -19.16 6.19
CA ALA A 59 43.56 -18.06 6.14
C ALA A 59 44.39 -18.06 4.82
N ASP A 60 44.37 -16.90 4.15
CA ASP A 60 45.18 -16.45 3.01
C ASP A 60 45.17 -17.22 1.68
N ALA A 61 44.25 -16.84 0.78
CA ALA A 61 44.59 -16.14 -0.47
C ALA A 61 43.37 -16.01 -1.42
N ASP A 62 42.65 -14.87 -1.43
CA ASP A 62 41.83 -14.45 -2.60
C ASP A 62 41.34 -12.98 -2.57
N GLU A 63 42.25 -12.03 -2.27
CA GLU A 63 41.94 -10.59 -2.19
C GLU A 63 41.74 -9.91 -3.57
N LYS A 64 41.28 -10.64 -4.59
CA LYS A 64 41.04 -10.12 -5.95
C LYS A 64 39.65 -10.39 -6.53
N LEU A 65 38.76 -11.07 -5.80
CA LEU A 65 37.38 -11.32 -6.26
C LEU A 65 36.31 -10.41 -5.61
N LEU A 66 36.69 -9.47 -4.74
CA LEU A 66 35.72 -8.59 -4.06
C LEU A 66 35.54 -7.21 -4.72
N ASN A 67 36.61 -6.63 -5.32
CA ASN A 67 36.57 -5.25 -5.82
C ASN A 67 35.76 -5.03 -7.11
N ASN A 68 35.37 -6.09 -7.83
CA ASN A 68 34.50 -5.97 -9.00
C ASN A 68 33.00 -6.02 -8.66
N LYS A 69 32.62 -6.18 -7.39
CA LYS A 69 31.21 -6.27 -6.97
C LYS A 69 30.65 -4.98 -6.35
N LEU A 70 31.40 -3.88 -6.41
CA LEU A 70 31.02 -2.56 -5.88
C LEU A 70 30.88 -1.47 -6.98
N ALA A 71 30.92 -1.85 -8.26
CA ALA A 71 30.90 -0.92 -9.40
C ALA A 71 29.88 -1.27 -10.50
N SER A 72 28.72 -1.84 -10.12
CA SER A 72 27.44 -1.73 -10.83
C SER A 72 26.36 -2.57 -10.13
N CYS A 73 25.57 -1.96 -9.24
CA CYS A 73 24.30 -2.53 -8.80
C CYS A 73 23.24 -1.44 -8.61
N SER A 74 23.20 -0.50 -9.55
CA SER A 74 21.92 0.06 -9.97
C SER A 74 21.24 -0.98 -10.85
N THR A 75 20.59 -1.97 -10.24
CA THR A 75 19.58 -2.76 -10.94
C THR A 75 18.50 -1.79 -11.39
N GLU A 76 18.46 -1.49 -12.69
CA GLU A 76 17.38 -0.71 -13.28
C GLU A 76 16.07 -1.43 -12.99
N LYS A 77 15.26 -0.85 -12.11
CA LYS A 77 13.96 -1.37 -11.72
C LYS A 77 13.07 -1.35 -12.97
N ILE A 78 12.79 -2.52 -13.54
CA ILE A 78 11.99 -2.62 -14.76
C ILE A 78 10.54 -2.33 -14.38
N THR A 79 10.11 -1.09 -14.62
CA THR A 79 8.69 -0.69 -14.50
C THR A 79 8.02 -0.73 -15.86
N ARG A 80 6.72 -1.07 -15.87
CA ARG A 80 5.88 -1.06 -17.08
C ARG A 80 4.71 -0.11 -16.90
N GLU A 81 4.42 0.67 -17.94
CA GLU A 81 3.19 1.45 -18.01
C GLU A 81 1.99 0.55 -18.29
N ILE A 82 0.97 0.62 -17.43
CA ILE A 82 -0.30 -0.11 -17.55
C ILE A 82 -1.47 0.88 -17.56
N GLU A 83 -2.41 0.66 -18.47
CA GLU A 83 -3.65 1.45 -18.59
C GLU A 83 -4.83 0.69 -18.00
N MET A 84 -5.44 1.24 -16.95
CA MET A 84 -6.64 0.69 -16.32
C MET A 84 -7.89 1.36 -16.93
N GLN A 85 -8.68 0.63 -17.71
CA GLN A 85 -9.95 1.12 -18.27
C GLN A 85 -11.05 1.10 -17.20
N VAL A 86 -11.59 2.27 -16.88
CA VAL A 86 -12.50 2.49 -15.75
C VAL A 86 -13.70 3.35 -16.16
N SER A 87 -14.78 3.25 -15.38
CA SER A 87 -15.96 4.11 -15.54
C SER A 87 -15.77 5.41 -14.77
N SER A 88 -15.82 6.56 -15.44
CA SER A 88 -15.81 7.88 -14.80
C SER A 88 -16.92 7.97 -13.74
N LYS A 89 -18.10 7.45 -14.06
CA LYS A 89 -19.29 7.48 -13.19
C LYS A 89 -19.13 6.69 -11.90
N HIS A 90 -18.54 5.49 -11.95
CA HIS A 90 -18.29 4.71 -10.72
C HIS A 90 -17.24 5.43 -9.85
N LEU A 91 -16.20 5.99 -10.45
CA LEU A 91 -15.18 6.76 -9.73
C LEU A 91 -15.74 8.06 -9.15
N SER A 92 -16.51 8.86 -9.89
CA SER A 92 -17.15 10.09 -9.39
C SER A 92 -18.15 9.82 -8.27
N LEU A 93 -18.81 8.67 -8.27
CA LEU A 93 -19.73 8.27 -7.21
C LEU A 93 -18.98 7.80 -5.95
N ALA A 94 -17.86 7.09 -6.13
CA ALA A 94 -17.07 6.53 -5.05
C ALA A 94 -16.04 7.51 -4.44
N SER A 95 -15.68 8.56 -5.17
CA SER A 95 -14.63 9.52 -4.83
C SER A 95 -15.00 10.91 -5.29
N LYS A 96 -15.07 11.84 -4.33
CA LYS A 96 -15.24 13.26 -4.63
C LYS A 96 -14.06 13.82 -5.42
N VAL A 97 -12.83 13.39 -5.10
CA VAL A 97 -11.60 13.81 -5.81
C VAL A 97 -11.66 13.46 -7.30
N PHE A 98 -12.09 12.25 -7.64
CA PHE A 98 -12.32 11.87 -9.03
C PHE A 98 -13.54 12.60 -9.63
N GLY A 99 -14.61 12.79 -8.85
CA GLY A 99 -15.77 13.60 -9.23
C GLY A 99 -15.37 14.99 -9.74
N ASP A 100 -14.67 15.77 -8.91
CA ASP A 100 -14.15 17.08 -9.24
C ASP A 100 -13.20 17.01 -10.45
N MET A 101 -12.26 16.05 -10.45
CA MET A 101 -11.28 15.87 -11.53
C MET A 101 -11.92 15.58 -12.90
N PHE A 102 -13.05 14.86 -12.95
CA PHE A 102 -13.80 14.62 -14.19
C PHE A 102 -14.71 15.78 -14.56
N HIS A 103 -15.29 16.49 -13.59
CA HIS A 103 -16.08 17.69 -13.84
C HIS A 103 -15.23 18.80 -14.50
N ASP A 104 -14.04 19.08 -13.98
CA ASP A 104 -13.13 20.09 -14.54
C ASP A 104 -12.67 19.71 -15.96
N LYS A 105 -12.26 18.45 -16.17
CA LYS A 105 -11.84 17.97 -17.50
C LYS A 105 -12.97 17.96 -18.53
N SER A 106 -14.21 17.75 -18.10
CA SER A 106 -15.41 17.83 -18.96
C SER A 106 -15.72 19.26 -19.41
N LEU A 107 -15.24 20.28 -18.70
CA LEU A 107 -15.45 21.69 -19.04
C LEU A 107 -14.41 22.25 -20.04
N GLU A 108 -13.21 21.66 -20.12
CA GLU A 108 -12.16 22.11 -21.06
C GLU A 108 -12.15 21.34 -22.41
N GLY A 109 -12.81 20.17 -22.50
CA GLY A 109 -12.76 19.27 -23.65
C GLY A 109 -13.86 19.45 -24.71
N VAL A 110 -13.69 20.40 -25.63
CA VAL A 110 -14.61 20.60 -26.77
C VAL A 110 -14.73 19.35 -27.66
N ALA A 111 -15.97 19.02 -28.05
CA ALA A 111 -16.38 18.01 -29.02
C ALA A 111 -15.39 17.79 -30.18
N SER A 112 -14.55 16.75 -30.06
CA SER A 112 -13.59 16.33 -31.09
C SER A 112 -13.89 14.92 -31.61
N LYS A 113 -13.75 14.76 -32.93
CA LYS A 113 -14.34 13.65 -33.70
C LYS A 113 -13.45 12.40 -33.75
N SER A 114 -13.08 11.89 -32.59
CA SER A 114 -12.56 10.54 -32.37
C SER A 114 -12.65 10.27 -30.87
N ARG A 115 -13.13 9.08 -30.49
CA ARG A 115 -13.39 8.72 -29.08
C ARG A 115 -12.07 8.34 -28.37
N GLU A 116 -11.15 9.29 -28.32
CA GLU A 116 -9.93 9.21 -27.52
C GLU A 116 -10.35 9.30 -26.05
N LEU A 117 -10.14 8.19 -25.33
CA LEU A 117 -10.52 8.05 -23.93
C LEU A 117 -9.60 8.92 -23.06
N VAL A 118 -10.13 9.53 -22.00
CA VAL A 118 -9.35 10.46 -21.18
C VAL A 118 -8.33 9.67 -20.35
N THR A 119 -7.04 9.82 -20.64
CA THR A 119 -5.97 9.18 -19.88
C THR A 119 -5.48 10.07 -18.73
N ILE A 120 -5.35 9.50 -17.53
CA ILE A 120 -4.95 10.21 -16.30
C ILE A 120 -3.67 9.55 -15.74
N PRO A 121 -2.53 10.26 -15.71
CA PRO A 121 -1.28 9.69 -15.19
C PRO A 121 -1.26 9.67 -13.65
N LEU A 122 -1.14 8.47 -13.09
CA LEU A 122 -1.10 8.15 -11.66
C LEU A 122 0.22 7.43 -11.29
N MET A 123 1.33 7.80 -11.92
CA MET A 123 2.64 7.10 -11.85
C MET A 123 3.27 6.97 -10.44
N LYS A 124 2.71 7.62 -9.43
CA LYS A 124 3.21 7.58 -8.03
C LYS A 124 2.37 6.68 -7.12
N ASP A 125 1.28 6.13 -7.63
CA ASP A 125 0.32 5.35 -6.85
C ASP A 125 0.67 3.86 -6.90
N ASP A 126 0.48 3.18 -5.77
CA ASP A 126 0.73 1.75 -5.67
C ASP A 126 -0.25 0.97 -6.58
N PHE A 127 0.30 0.36 -7.63
CA PHE A 127 -0.46 -0.35 -8.65
C PHE A 127 -1.43 -1.38 -8.07
N HIS A 128 -0.95 -2.21 -7.14
CA HIS A 128 -1.71 -3.34 -6.62
C HIS A 128 -2.84 -2.88 -5.68
N SER A 129 -2.56 -1.89 -4.83
CA SER A 129 -3.55 -1.33 -3.92
C SER A 129 -4.62 -0.54 -4.67
N LEU A 130 -4.27 0.19 -5.74
CA LEU A 130 -5.26 0.85 -6.59
C LEU A 130 -6.09 -0.18 -7.38
N GLU A 131 -5.49 -1.26 -7.89
CA GLU A 131 -6.21 -2.36 -8.53
C GLU A 131 -7.26 -2.97 -7.58
N ILE A 132 -6.90 -3.20 -6.30
CA ILE A 132 -7.85 -3.69 -5.29
C ILE A 132 -8.99 -2.69 -5.06
N LEU A 133 -8.67 -1.40 -4.89
CA LEU A 133 -9.69 -0.35 -4.70
C LEU A 133 -10.61 -0.20 -5.93
N LEU A 134 -10.08 -0.31 -7.14
CA LEU A 134 -10.89 -0.28 -8.36
C LEU A 134 -11.80 -1.51 -8.49
N ASN A 135 -11.38 -2.68 -8.02
CA ASN A 135 -12.25 -3.84 -7.90
C ASN A 135 -13.39 -3.61 -6.89
N ILE A 136 -13.16 -2.86 -5.79
CA ILE A 136 -14.21 -2.44 -4.86
C ILE A 136 -15.17 -1.45 -5.54
N VAL A 137 -14.65 -0.37 -6.12
CA VAL A 137 -15.43 0.69 -6.80
C VAL A 137 -16.32 0.14 -7.92
N HIS A 138 -15.84 -0.85 -8.69
CA HIS A 138 -16.61 -1.48 -9.77
C HIS A 138 -17.47 -2.69 -9.31
N GLY A 139 -17.59 -2.93 -7.99
CA GLY A 139 -18.43 -3.98 -7.42
C GLY A 139 -17.92 -5.42 -7.60
N PHE A 140 -16.67 -5.61 -8.03
CA PHE A 140 -16.03 -6.91 -8.20
C PHE A 140 -15.55 -7.51 -6.88
N THR A 141 -16.42 -7.52 -5.86
CA THR A 141 -16.15 -7.98 -4.48
C THR A 141 -15.61 -9.41 -4.36
N ARG A 142 -15.77 -10.26 -5.39
CA ARG A 142 -15.16 -11.61 -5.47
C ARG A 142 -13.67 -11.60 -5.82
N ARG A 143 -13.16 -10.53 -6.44
CA ARG A 143 -11.74 -10.34 -6.77
C ARG A 143 -10.97 -9.65 -5.64
N VAL A 144 -11.69 -9.02 -4.71
CA VAL A 144 -11.11 -8.34 -3.55
C VAL A 144 -10.64 -9.38 -2.53
N PRO A 145 -9.35 -9.37 -2.10
CA PRO A 145 -8.83 -10.35 -1.17
C PRO A 145 -9.48 -10.21 0.23
N ARG A 146 -9.65 -11.33 0.94
CA ARG A 146 -10.24 -11.36 2.30
C ARG A 146 -9.23 -11.07 3.41
N GLN A 147 -7.95 -11.20 3.12
CA GLN A 147 -6.83 -10.86 3.98
C GLN A 147 -5.75 -10.24 3.10
N VAL A 148 -5.02 -9.27 3.64
CA VAL A 148 -3.92 -8.59 2.94
C VAL A 148 -2.71 -8.47 3.87
N GLU A 149 -1.53 -8.20 3.32
CA GLU A 149 -0.38 -7.83 4.14
C GLU A 149 -0.52 -6.39 4.67
N ARG A 150 0.15 -6.09 5.79
CA ARG A 150 0.21 -4.73 6.38
C ARG A 150 0.63 -3.67 5.36
N CYS A 151 1.55 -3.99 4.45
CA CYS A 151 2.00 -3.07 3.41
C CYS A 151 0.88 -2.73 2.41
N VAL A 152 0.07 -3.70 2.00
CA VAL A 152 -1.08 -3.48 1.12
C VAL A 152 -2.19 -2.73 1.84
N LEU A 153 -2.48 -3.05 3.11
CA LEU A 153 -3.42 -2.24 3.92
C LEU A 153 -2.94 -0.79 4.02
N LEU A 154 -1.65 -0.56 4.30
CA LEU A 154 -1.09 0.79 4.37
C LEU A 154 -1.28 1.57 3.06
N GLN A 155 -0.87 0.98 1.93
CA GLN A 155 -0.99 1.64 0.63
C GLN A 155 -2.45 1.85 0.20
N ALA A 156 -3.35 0.90 0.49
CA ALA A 156 -4.78 1.07 0.28
C ALA A 156 -5.33 2.24 1.12
N VAL A 157 -4.94 2.35 2.40
CA VAL A 157 -5.36 3.45 3.29
C VAL A 157 -4.83 4.81 2.80
N VAL A 158 -3.59 4.88 2.31
CA VAL A 158 -3.03 6.09 1.68
C VAL A 158 -3.83 6.52 0.44
N LEU A 159 -4.23 5.56 -0.39
CA LEU A 159 -5.04 5.83 -1.57
C LEU A 159 -6.49 6.18 -1.21
N ILE A 160 -7.02 5.65 -0.10
CA ILE A 160 -8.34 6.00 0.43
C ILE A 160 -8.36 7.46 0.92
N ASP A 161 -7.37 7.88 1.71
CA ASP A 161 -7.17 9.29 2.11
C ASP A 161 -7.03 10.19 0.87
N LYS A 162 -6.07 9.86 -0.02
CA LYS A 162 -5.76 10.64 -1.23
C LYS A 162 -6.96 10.86 -2.17
N TYR A 163 -7.85 9.87 -2.29
CA TYR A 163 -8.97 9.91 -3.22
C TYR A 163 -10.35 10.01 -2.55
N GLU A 164 -10.44 10.10 -1.23
CA GLU A 164 -11.71 10.10 -0.48
C GLU A 164 -12.58 8.85 -0.78
N PHE A 165 -12.00 7.64 -0.77
CA PHE A 165 -12.70 6.36 -1.00
C PHE A 165 -13.31 5.72 0.27
N HIS A 166 -13.40 6.45 1.39
CA HIS A 166 -13.69 5.89 2.71
C HIS A 166 -14.97 5.06 2.76
N GLU A 167 -16.09 5.59 2.24
CA GLU A 167 -17.41 4.94 2.27
C GLU A 167 -17.43 3.62 1.48
N VAL A 168 -16.80 3.58 0.29
CA VAL A 168 -16.81 2.35 -0.54
C VAL A 168 -15.87 1.26 -0.01
N ALA A 169 -14.82 1.65 0.71
CA ALA A 169 -13.78 0.74 1.18
C ALA A 169 -14.00 0.21 2.61
N GLU A 170 -14.81 0.87 3.44
CA GLU A 170 -15.00 0.61 4.89
C GLU A 170 -15.12 -0.89 5.25
N VAL A 171 -16.03 -1.61 4.59
CA VAL A 171 -16.28 -3.04 4.86
C VAL A 171 -15.05 -3.92 4.61
N PHE A 172 -14.18 -3.52 3.67
CA PHE A 172 -12.95 -4.24 3.34
C PHE A 172 -11.79 -3.83 4.24
N THR A 173 -11.63 -2.53 4.52
CA THR A 173 -10.58 -2.07 5.44
C THR A 173 -10.79 -2.58 6.86
N ASP A 174 -12.02 -2.67 7.35
CA ASP A 174 -12.34 -3.30 8.64
C ASP A 174 -11.99 -4.80 8.66
N MET A 175 -12.37 -5.52 7.61
CA MET A 175 -12.06 -6.95 7.45
C MET A 175 -10.55 -7.22 7.44
N TRP A 176 -9.80 -6.40 6.70
CA TRP A 176 -8.35 -6.45 6.65
C TRP A 176 -7.73 -6.07 8.00
N PHE A 177 -8.22 -5.01 8.64
CA PHE A 177 -7.75 -4.55 9.94
C PHE A 177 -7.90 -5.64 11.00
N GLU A 178 -9.07 -6.27 11.16
CA GLU A 178 -9.26 -7.33 12.16
C GLU A 178 -8.37 -8.56 11.88
N SER A 179 -8.14 -8.92 10.61
CA SER A 179 -7.17 -9.99 10.25
C SER A 179 -5.72 -9.65 10.57
N LEU A 180 -5.39 -8.36 10.66
CA LEU A 180 -4.05 -7.84 10.93
C LEU A 180 -3.87 -7.38 12.38
N ARG A 181 -4.95 -7.15 13.13
CA ARG A 181 -4.98 -6.68 14.53
C ARG A 181 -4.08 -7.49 15.49
N PRO A 182 -3.97 -8.83 15.40
CA PRO A 182 -3.03 -9.60 16.22
C PRO A 182 -1.54 -9.32 15.93
N LYS A 183 -1.22 -8.63 14.83
CA LYS A 183 0.15 -8.27 14.41
C LYS A 183 0.54 -6.84 14.84
N ILE A 184 -0.32 -6.12 15.55
CA ILE A 184 -0.03 -4.78 16.07
C ILE A 184 1.11 -4.86 17.10
N PRO A 185 2.22 -4.10 16.92
CA PRO A 185 3.34 -4.07 17.86
C PRO A 185 2.92 -3.78 19.29
N GLN A 186 3.54 -4.49 20.24
CA GLN A 186 3.42 -4.24 21.69
C GLN A 186 4.67 -3.56 22.27
N THR A 187 5.67 -3.26 21.42
CA THR A 187 6.93 -2.57 21.72
C THR A 187 7.36 -1.77 20.50
N LEU A 188 8.34 -0.87 20.66
CA LEU A 188 8.87 -0.05 19.57
C LEU A 188 9.49 -0.91 18.46
N ARG A 189 9.03 -0.66 17.24
CA ARG A 189 9.48 -1.33 16.01
C ARG A 189 9.47 -0.35 14.84
N GLN A 190 10.27 -0.63 13.82
CA GLN A 190 10.37 0.19 12.61
C GLN A 190 9.03 0.35 11.87
N ASP A 191 8.08 -0.59 12.03
CA ASP A 191 6.74 -0.52 11.43
C ASP A 191 5.69 0.20 12.29
N LEU A 192 6.03 0.70 13.48
CA LEU A 192 5.07 1.34 14.39
C LEU A 192 4.39 2.57 13.78
N ALA A 193 5.13 3.40 13.03
CA ALA A 193 4.57 4.57 12.33
C ALA A 193 3.50 4.19 11.28
N CYS A 194 3.64 3.02 10.63
CA CYS A 194 2.63 2.52 9.70
C CYS A 194 1.32 2.21 10.44
N TRP A 195 1.43 1.61 11.63
CA TRP A 195 0.27 1.30 12.46
C TRP A 195 -0.41 2.55 13.05
N VAL A 196 0.36 3.57 13.43
CA VAL A 196 -0.18 4.88 13.85
C VAL A 196 -1.05 5.47 12.73
N TYR A 197 -0.56 5.51 11.49
CA TYR A 197 -1.33 6.03 10.35
C TYR A 197 -2.56 5.17 10.03
N ILE A 198 -2.42 3.83 9.97
CA ILE A 198 -3.57 2.92 9.73
C ILE A 198 -4.65 3.09 10.80
N CYS A 199 -4.30 3.14 12.09
CA CYS A 199 -5.28 3.24 13.16
C CYS A 199 -5.93 4.63 13.23
N TRP A 200 -5.19 5.69 12.88
CA TRP A 200 -5.72 7.04 12.73
C TRP A 200 -6.78 7.10 11.62
N GLU A 201 -6.40 6.69 10.41
CA GLU A 201 -7.23 6.85 9.21
C GLU A 201 -8.47 5.93 9.21
N LEU A 202 -8.35 4.75 9.82
CA LEU A 202 -9.48 3.81 10.00
C LEU A 202 -10.28 4.03 11.31
N GLY A 203 -10.03 5.12 12.04
CA GLY A 203 -10.78 5.48 13.26
C GLY A 203 -10.67 4.46 14.41
N LYS A 204 -9.59 3.66 14.45
CA LYS A 204 -9.39 2.58 15.43
C LYS A 204 -8.76 3.15 16.71
N SER A 205 -9.56 3.91 17.46
CA SER A 205 -9.12 4.73 18.59
C SER A 205 -8.40 3.95 19.71
N GLU A 206 -8.84 2.72 20.02
CA GLU A 206 -8.21 1.89 21.05
C GLU A 206 -6.79 1.48 20.63
N GLU A 207 -6.64 0.97 19.42
CA GLU A 207 -5.36 0.59 18.84
C GLU A 207 -4.46 1.80 18.62
N PHE A 208 -4.99 2.91 18.12
CA PHE A 208 -4.28 4.18 17.95
C PHE A 208 -3.67 4.65 19.28
N SER A 209 -4.44 4.62 20.37
CA SER A 209 -3.95 4.98 21.69
C SER A 209 -2.78 4.10 22.13
N LYS A 210 -2.87 2.78 21.93
CA LYS A 210 -1.80 1.83 22.31
C LYS A 210 -0.53 2.04 21.49
N VAL A 211 -0.63 2.18 20.16
CA VAL A 211 0.57 2.34 19.31
C VAL A 211 1.24 3.70 19.48
N THR A 212 0.46 4.75 19.79
CA THR A 212 1.02 6.07 20.12
C THR A 212 1.61 6.12 21.52
N GLU A 213 1.04 5.44 22.51
CA GLU A 213 1.63 5.27 23.84
C GLU A 213 3.00 4.59 23.76
N ILE A 214 3.10 3.45 23.05
CA ILE A 214 4.38 2.76 22.78
C ILE A 214 5.38 3.71 22.11
N ALA A 215 4.95 4.45 21.08
CA ALA A 215 5.80 5.40 20.40
C ALA A 215 6.36 6.45 21.37
N ILE A 216 5.50 7.08 22.17
CA ILE A 216 5.87 8.16 23.11
C ILE A 216 6.78 7.66 24.23
N LEU A 217 6.52 6.47 24.79
CA LEU A 217 7.24 5.94 25.94
C LEU A 217 8.60 5.32 25.58
N GLU A 218 8.74 4.73 24.40
CA GLU A 218 9.95 4.01 23.99
C GLU A 218 10.88 4.81 23.07
N THR A 219 10.43 5.91 22.44
CA THR A 219 11.35 6.78 21.67
C THR A 219 12.21 7.64 22.60
N ASN A 220 13.40 7.15 22.95
CA ASN A 220 14.46 7.97 23.57
C ASN A 220 15.13 8.96 22.60
N TYR A 221 14.92 8.81 21.28
CA TYR A 221 15.41 9.71 20.24
C TYR A 221 14.36 9.85 19.12
N ALA A 222 14.46 10.93 18.33
CA ALA A 222 13.50 11.26 17.29
C ALA A 222 13.31 10.12 16.28
N LEU A 223 12.07 9.97 15.80
CA LEU A 223 11.70 9.01 14.75
C LEU A 223 12.65 9.16 13.55
N GLU A 224 13.45 8.13 13.25
CA GLU A 224 14.38 8.17 12.12
C GLU A 224 13.59 8.22 10.80
N ASP A 225 13.72 9.34 10.10
CA ASP A 225 13.06 9.59 8.83
C ASP A 225 13.68 8.73 7.71
N GLN A 226 13.06 7.58 7.46
CA GLN A 226 13.26 6.79 6.24
C GLN A 226 12.01 6.82 5.36
N GLY A 227 11.48 8.02 5.11
CA GLY A 227 10.30 8.19 4.25
C GLY A 227 9.01 7.72 4.90
N ALA A 228 8.93 7.79 6.23
CA ALA A 228 7.70 7.50 6.95
C ALA A 228 6.61 8.50 6.54
N LEU A 229 5.40 7.99 6.30
CA LEU A 229 4.20 8.78 6.04
C LEU A 229 3.69 9.47 7.32
N VAL A 230 4.55 10.29 7.92
CA VAL A 230 4.16 11.27 8.92
C VAL A 230 3.56 12.45 8.15
N PRO A 231 2.24 12.73 8.27
CA PRO A 231 1.64 13.86 7.57
C PRO A 231 2.40 15.15 7.88
N PHE A 232 2.64 15.98 6.85
CA PHE A 232 3.68 17.02 6.91
C PHE A 232 3.50 18.06 8.04
N TRP A 233 2.29 18.18 8.60
CA TRP A 233 1.97 19.04 9.74
C TRP A 233 2.42 18.48 11.09
N ILE A 234 2.70 17.18 11.22
CA ILE A 234 3.22 16.54 12.43
C ILE A 234 4.74 16.71 12.54
N VAL A 235 5.47 16.80 11.41
CA VAL A 235 6.89 17.16 11.38
C VAL A 235 7.04 18.66 11.61
N GLY A 236 6.83 19.07 12.86
CA GLY A 236 6.87 20.46 13.28
C GLY A 236 8.22 21.12 13.02
N LYS A 237 8.33 21.92 11.96
CA LYS A 237 9.27 23.04 11.96
C LYS A 237 8.86 23.96 13.11
N SER A 238 9.73 24.08 14.10
CA SER A 238 9.57 24.99 15.24
C SER A 238 9.57 26.44 14.79
N ALA A 239 8.41 26.92 14.35
CA ALA A 239 8.10 28.33 14.14
C ALA A 239 7.49 28.92 15.41
N PRO A 240 7.65 30.24 15.67
CA PRO A 240 7.27 30.82 16.95
C PRO A 240 5.75 30.84 17.18
N CYS A 241 5.35 30.53 18.41
CA CYS A 241 4.04 30.69 19.04
C CYS A 241 3.01 31.52 18.25
N GLY A 242 1.97 30.86 17.72
CA GLY A 242 0.82 31.54 17.11
C GLY A 242 -0.24 30.59 16.55
N ILE A 243 -1.41 30.54 17.22
CA ILE A 243 -2.69 30.02 16.72
C ILE A 243 -2.72 28.50 16.47
N LEU A 244 -3.02 27.74 17.55
CA LEU A 244 -3.63 26.42 17.40
C LEU A 244 -5.09 26.59 16.97
N ARG A 245 -5.50 25.97 15.86
CA ARG A 245 -6.90 25.90 15.43
C ARG A 245 -7.42 24.50 15.72
N THR A 246 -8.11 24.33 16.84
CA THR A 246 -8.80 23.07 17.18
C THR A 246 -10.01 22.88 16.28
N ARG A 247 -10.15 21.70 15.68
CA ARG A 247 -11.40 21.26 15.04
C ARG A 247 -12.23 20.54 16.10
N SER A 248 -13.00 21.31 16.87
CA SER A 248 -14.11 20.73 17.63
C SER A 248 -15.19 20.22 16.68
N GLU A 249 -15.77 19.08 17.03
CA GLU A 249 -17.20 18.78 16.98
C GLU A 249 -17.99 19.24 15.74
N VAL A 250 -18.36 18.28 14.90
CA VAL A 250 -19.72 18.25 14.32
C VAL A 250 -20.31 16.88 14.63
N LEU A 251 -21.57 16.90 15.04
CA LEU A 251 -22.43 15.77 15.42
C LEU A 251 -22.75 14.85 14.24
#